data_AF-A0A561AZI1-F1
#
_entry.id   AF-A0A561AZI1-F1
#
_cell.length_a   1.000
_cell.length_b   1.000
_cell.length_c   1.000
_cell.angle_alpha   90.00
_cell.angle_beta   90.00
_cell.angle_gamma   90.00
#
_symmetry.space_group_name_H-M   'P 1'
#
loop_
_entity.id
_entity.type
_entity.pdbx_description
1 polymer ?
#
loop_
_entity_poly.entity_id
_entity_poly.type
_entity_poly.pdbx_seq_one_letter_code
_entity_poly.pdbx_strand_id
1 'polypeptide(L)'
;MIGDATLARLLRGTGLAALAAYVVLTAIALTERGDTVTSYAAVSPVAAVAALVPGVALILAGVLIRTSPQDDPVAFPLLLAGVAWLAPIWIGRPDGPAVVRSLGMVVAPFLLPALVHLAVGFVDGTPGRHRQLAGTAYLVTAVISLGQAAVRDPFLDPRCWTNCTDNVFVLHADPVIAGGLDQLWVAATVVFGGAIVVITLTRPAGTKGWSAFWPVSAGIAAAGAAEATYAVALVVRPVEDPAVPMFLGLFLVRAAALTVVGGTLSWIVLRRRHRRLAVARLAGELGATPPLGGFQSALAAALGDADLEVRYWLPHAQRYVDASGRPW
;
A
#
# COMPACT_ATOMS: atom_id res chain seq x y z
N MET A 1 -27.04 25.57 2.13
CA MET A 1 -26.41 24.49 2.90
C MET A 1 -26.09 23.35 1.95
N ILE A 2 -24.82 23.20 1.56
CA ILE A 2 -24.38 22.01 0.82
C ILE A 2 -24.37 20.87 1.85
N GLY A 3 -25.19 19.85 1.68
CA GLY A 3 -25.26 18.73 2.62
C GLY A 3 -23.91 18.00 2.70
N ASP A 4 -23.52 17.57 3.90
CA ASP A 4 -22.24 16.91 4.21
C ASP A 4 -21.90 15.76 3.25
N ALA A 5 -22.92 15.06 2.74
CA ALA A 5 -22.77 13.97 1.77
C ALA A 5 -22.25 14.44 0.39
N THR A 6 -22.64 15.63 -0.06
CA THR A 6 -22.20 16.20 -1.34
C THR A 6 -20.77 16.70 -1.24
N LEU A 7 -20.42 17.35 -0.13
CA LEU A 7 -19.04 17.78 0.16
C LEU A 7 -18.09 16.57 0.25
N ALA A 8 -18.50 15.51 0.95
CA ALA A 8 -17.70 14.29 1.05
C ALA A 8 -17.49 13.58 -0.30
N ARG A 9 -18.48 13.58 -1.20
CA ARG A 9 -18.33 13.03 -2.57
C ARG A 9 -17.38 13.88 -3.42
N LEU A 10 -17.48 15.20 -3.33
CA LEU A 10 -16.59 16.13 -4.06
C LEU A 10 -15.15 15.96 -3.59
N LEU A 11 -14.90 15.95 -2.28
CA LEU A 11 -13.56 15.74 -1.70
C LEU A 11 -12.97 14.36 -2.08
N ARG A 12 -13.81 13.32 -2.20
CA ARG A 12 -13.38 12.01 -2.69
C ARG A 12 -13.02 12.06 -4.18
N GLY A 13 -13.83 12.72 -5.00
CA GLY A 13 -13.58 12.85 -6.44
C GLY A 13 -12.31 13.62 -6.74
N THR A 14 -12.08 14.74 -6.06
CA THR A 14 -10.85 15.54 -6.23
C THR A 14 -9.61 14.78 -5.77
N GLY A 15 -9.68 14.04 -4.66
CA GLY A 15 -8.57 13.21 -4.19
C GLY A 15 -8.19 12.10 -5.19
N LEU A 16 -9.19 11.45 -5.82
CA LEU A 16 -8.94 10.44 -6.85
C LEU A 16 -8.31 11.02 -8.11
N ALA A 17 -8.80 12.18 -8.56
CA ALA A 17 -8.23 12.87 -9.71
C ALA A 17 -6.77 13.29 -9.45
N ALA A 18 -6.47 13.80 -8.24
CA ALA A 18 -5.11 14.16 -7.85
C ALA A 18 -4.17 12.95 -7.82
N LEU A 19 -4.61 11.80 -7.29
CA LEU A 19 -3.83 10.56 -7.30
C LEU A 19 -3.59 10.04 -8.72
N ALA A 20 -4.61 10.09 -9.58
CA ALA A 20 -4.46 9.70 -10.99
C ALA A 20 -3.47 10.62 -11.72
N ALA A 21 -3.59 11.94 -11.54
CA ALA A 21 -2.65 12.91 -12.09
C ALA A 21 -1.23 12.66 -11.58
N TYR A 22 -1.05 12.39 -10.28
CA TYR A 22 0.25 12.05 -9.69
C TYR A 22 0.88 10.82 -10.36
N VAL A 23 0.12 9.74 -10.54
CA VAL A 23 0.59 8.51 -11.22
C VAL A 23 0.97 8.79 -12.68
N VAL A 24 0.12 9.50 -13.43
CA VAL A 24 0.37 9.83 -14.83
C VAL A 24 1.62 10.69 -14.98
N LEU A 25 1.74 11.74 -14.17
CA LEU A 25 2.91 12.61 -14.21
C LEU A 25 4.19 11.88 -13.80
N THR A 26 4.10 10.92 -12.87
CA THR A 26 5.24 10.05 -12.51
C THR A 26 5.63 9.16 -13.69
N ALA A 27 4.67 8.57 -14.40
CA ALA A 27 4.94 7.77 -15.59
C ALA A 27 5.60 8.60 -16.70
N ILE A 28 5.14 9.84 -16.91
CA ILE A 28 5.76 10.78 -17.86
C ILE A 28 7.19 11.11 -17.42
N ALA A 29 7.42 11.39 -16.13
CA ALA A 29 8.75 11.67 -15.60
C ALA A 29 9.76 10.56 -15.84
N LEU A 30 9.31 9.30 -15.90
CA LEU A 30 10.18 8.16 -16.21
C LEU A 30 10.58 8.05 -17.70
N THR A 31 9.86 8.72 -18.60
CA THR A 31 10.18 8.73 -20.04
C THR A 31 11.27 9.74 -20.38
N GLU A 32 11.41 10.79 -19.58
CA GLU A 32 12.44 11.82 -19.71
C GLU A 32 13.72 11.37 -19.00
N ARG A 33 14.51 10.51 -19.65
CA ARG A 33 15.83 10.11 -19.13
C ARG A 33 16.85 11.22 -19.37
N GLY A 34 17.33 11.84 -18.29
CA GLY A 34 18.53 12.67 -18.32
C GLY A 34 19.81 11.84 -18.25
N ASP A 35 20.96 12.48 -18.47
CA ASP A 35 22.28 11.83 -18.46
C ASP A 35 22.78 11.47 -17.06
N THR A 36 22.16 12.02 -16.01
CA THR A 36 22.53 11.80 -14.60
C THR A 36 21.64 10.75 -13.93
N VAL A 37 22.26 9.74 -13.30
CA VAL A 37 21.55 8.70 -12.55
C VAL A 37 21.23 9.19 -11.13
N THR A 38 20.04 9.73 -10.96
CA THR A 38 19.54 10.29 -9.68
C THR A 38 18.38 9.47 -9.09
N SER A 39 17.99 8.38 -9.74
CA SER A 39 17.03 7.40 -9.22
C SER A 39 17.31 6.01 -9.79
N TYR A 40 16.85 4.96 -9.11
CA TYR A 40 16.95 3.58 -9.62
C TYR A 40 16.27 3.42 -10.99
N ALA A 41 15.22 4.19 -11.27
CA ALA A 41 14.50 4.12 -12.52
C ALA A 41 15.33 4.51 -13.75
N ALA A 42 16.39 5.31 -13.55
CA ALA A 42 17.31 5.70 -14.61
C ALA A 42 18.31 4.59 -14.99
N VAL A 43 18.51 3.58 -14.14
CA VAL A 43 19.51 2.52 -14.36
C VAL A 43 19.12 1.54 -15.47
N SER A 44 17.85 1.14 -15.54
CA SER A 44 17.39 0.19 -16.55
C SER A 44 15.86 0.26 -16.75
N PRO A 45 15.33 -0.24 -17.88
CA PRO A 45 13.88 -0.34 -18.08
C PRO A 45 13.18 -1.18 -17.01
N VAL A 46 13.81 -2.26 -16.55
CA VAL A 46 13.27 -3.11 -15.48
C VAL A 46 13.17 -2.33 -14.17
N ALA A 47 14.20 -1.56 -13.83
CA ALA A 47 14.19 -0.72 -12.64
C ALA A 47 13.15 0.41 -12.74
N ALA A 48 12.90 0.96 -13.93
CA ALA A 48 11.81 1.92 -14.15
C ALA A 48 10.43 1.31 -13.90
N VAL A 49 10.18 0.09 -14.40
CA VAL A 49 8.94 -0.65 -14.12
C VAL A 49 8.82 -0.94 -12.62
N ALA A 50 9.89 -1.39 -11.98
CA ALA A 50 9.94 -1.64 -10.54
C ALA A 50 9.74 -0.36 -9.70
N ALA A 51 10.13 0.81 -10.20
CA ALA A 51 9.84 2.08 -9.55
C ALA A 51 8.34 2.42 -9.63
N LEU A 52 7.69 2.17 -10.77
CA LEU A 52 6.30 2.58 -11.01
C LEU A 52 5.26 1.61 -10.44
N VAL A 53 5.38 0.31 -10.78
CA VAL A 53 4.34 -0.69 -10.56
C VAL A 53 3.89 -0.83 -9.10
N PRO A 54 4.79 -0.87 -8.09
CA PRO A 54 4.37 -1.05 -6.70
C PRO A 54 3.54 0.14 -6.20
N GLY A 55 3.96 1.36 -6.56
CA GLY A 55 3.24 2.59 -6.22
C GLY A 55 1.83 2.61 -6.79
N VAL A 56 1.69 2.26 -8.08
CA VAL A 56 0.38 2.17 -8.75
C VAL A 56 -0.49 1.08 -8.13
N ALA A 57 0.06 -0.11 -7.88
CA ALA A 57 -0.68 -1.22 -7.29
C ALA A 57 -1.21 -0.88 -5.88
N LEU A 58 -0.41 -0.20 -5.06
CA LEU A 58 -0.79 0.25 -3.72
C LEU A 58 -1.87 1.36 -3.76
N ILE A 59 -1.70 2.36 -4.63
CA ILE A 59 -2.70 3.42 -4.82
C ILE A 59 -4.02 2.83 -5.28
N LEU A 60 -3.99 1.95 -6.29
CA LEU A 60 -5.19 1.28 -6.81
C LEU A 60 -5.90 0.48 -5.71
N ALA A 61 -5.16 -0.30 -4.92
CA ALA A 61 -5.72 -1.04 -3.79
C ALA A 61 -6.42 -0.11 -2.79
N GLY A 62 -5.77 0.99 -2.40
CA GLY A 62 -6.34 1.98 -1.48
C GLY A 62 -7.63 2.63 -2.02
N VAL A 63 -7.66 2.98 -3.31
CA VAL A 63 -8.84 3.53 -4.00
C VAL A 63 -10.01 2.51 -4.04
N LEU A 64 -9.70 1.26 -4.40
CA LEU A 64 -10.69 0.18 -4.46
C LEU A 64 -11.27 -0.12 -3.08
N ILE A 65 -10.47 -0.05 -2.03
CA ILE A 65 -10.93 -0.30 -0.66
C ILE A 65 -11.80 0.86 -0.14
N ARG A 66 -11.40 2.11 -0.37
CA ARG A 66 -12.13 3.32 0.08
C ARG A 66 -13.55 3.43 -0.51
N THR A 67 -13.80 2.75 -1.62
CA THR A 67 -15.12 2.69 -2.26
C THR A 67 -16.06 1.64 -1.63
N SER A 68 -15.60 0.88 -0.62
CA SER A 68 -16.38 -0.10 0.14
C SER A 68 -16.53 0.35 1.61
N PRO A 69 -17.74 0.61 2.14
CA PRO A 69 -17.93 1.16 3.50
C PRO A 69 -17.37 0.33 4.67
N GLN A 70 -17.05 -0.95 4.45
CA GLN A 70 -16.66 -1.91 5.49
C GLN A 70 -15.14 -2.01 5.70
N ASP A 71 -14.31 -1.45 4.81
CA ASP A 71 -12.86 -1.71 4.76
C ASP A 71 -11.98 -0.43 4.83
N ASP A 72 -12.53 0.72 5.29
CA ASP A 72 -11.88 2.04 5.27
C ASP A 72 -10.52 2.18 6.01
N PRO A 73 -10.20 1.49 7.14
CA PRO A 73 -8.99 1.81 7.91
C PRO A 73 -7.67 1.49 7.20
N VAL A 74 -7.66 0.54 6.24
CA VAL A 74 -6.46 0.17 5.48
C VAL A 74 -6.29 0.97 4.19
N ALA A 75 -7.29 1.74 3.77
CA ALA A 75 -7.22 2.53 2.53
C ALA A 75 -6.16 3.63 2.60
N PHE A 76 -6.16 4.41 3.68
CA PHE A 76 -5.20 5.50 3.87
C PHE A 76 -3.73 5.04 3.84
N PRO A 77 -3.31 4.03 4.63
CA PRO A 77 -1.92 3.59 4.59
C PRO A 77 -1.51 3.01 3.23
N LEU A 78 -2.41 2.38 2.47
CA LEU A 78 -2.10 1.94 1.10
C LEU A 78 -1.83 3.12 0.15
N LEU A 79 -2.69 4.15 0.20
CA LEU A 79 -2.50 5.36 -0.61
C LEU A 79 -1.18 6.05 -0.25
N LEU A 80 -0.91 6.22 1.04
CA LEU A 80 0.31 6.86 1.53
C LEU A 80 1.56 6.05 1.17
N ALA A 81 1.54 4.72 1.34
CA ALA A 81 2.64 3.85 0.94
C ALA A 81 2.93 3.96 -0.57
N GLY A 82 1.89 3.99 -1.40
CA GLY A 82 2.07 4.13 -2.85
C GLY A 82 2.64 5.49 -3.26
N VAL A 83 2.19 6.58 -2.63
CA VAL A 83 2.76 7.93 -2.87
C VAL A 83 4.20 8.01 -2.35
N ALA A 84 4.48 7.50 -1.15
CA ALA A 84 5.81 7.50 -0.55
C ALA A 84 6.82 6.66 -1.37
N TRP A 85 6.38 5.54 -1.94
CA TRP A 85 7.21 4.71 -2.83
C TRP A 85 7.60 5.44 -4.13
N LEU A 86 6.71 6.27 -4.67
CA LEU A 86 6.96 7.02 -5.91
C LEU A 86 7.73 8.33 -5.67
N ALA A 87 7.80 8.81 -4.43
CA ALA A 87 8.46 10.07 -4.07
C ALA A 87 9.94 10.18 -4.53
N PRO A 88 10.79 9.13 -4.47
CA PRO A 88 12.17 9.18 -4.98
C PRO A 88 12.30 9.57 -6.46
N ILE A 89 11.32 9.24 -7.30
CA ILE A 89 11.30 9.65 -8.72
C ILE A 89 11.23 11.17 -8.83
N TRP A 90 10.46 11.80 -7.95
CA TRP A 90 10.28 13.24 -7.91
C TRP A 90 11.48 13.94 -7.29
N ILE A 91 12.05 13.40 -6.21
CA ILE A 91 13.25 13.93 -5.56
C ILE A 91 14.42 14.00 -6.56
N GLY A 92 14.57 12.93 -7.35
CA GLY A 92 15.66 12.72 -8.29
C GLY A 92 15.65 13.61 -9.53
N ARG A 93 14.60 14.38 -9.79
CA ARG A 93 14.43 15.06 -11.08
C ARG A 93 15.17 16.41 -11.10
N PRO A 94 16.29 16.56 -11.84
CA PRO A 94 17.09 17.79 -11.79
C PRO A 94 16.30 19.02 -12.23
N ASP A 95 15.53 18.89 -13.32
CA ASP A 95 14.72 19.98 -13.90
C ASP A 95 13.33 20.14 -13.25
N GLY A 96 13.04 19.34 -12.22
CA GLY A 96 11.76 19.39 -11.52
C GLY A 96 11.66 20.61 -10.58
N PRO A 97 10.44 21.12 -10.30
CA PRO A 97 10.26 22.21 -9.35
C PRO A 97 10.84 21.87 -7.96
N ALA A 98 11.66 22.78 -7.41
CA ALA A 98 12.33 22.59 -6.11
C ALA A 98 11.37 22.22 -4.97
N VAL A 99 10.16 22.81 -4.96
CA VAL A 99 9.11 22.50 -3.98
C VAL A 99 8.66 21.04 -4.07
N VAL A 100 8.49 20.49 -5.28
CA VAL A 100 8.04 19.11 -5.49
C VAL A 100 9.12 18.13 -5.02
N ARG A 101 10.40 18.44 -5.31
CA ARG A 101 11.55 17.65 -4.85
C ARG A 101 11.63 17.64 -3.32
N SER A 102 11.49 18.81 -2.71
CA SER A 102 11.52 18.98 -1.25
C SER A 102 10.36 18.27 -0.55
N LEU A 103 9.15 18.35 -1.11
CA LEU A 103 7.99 17.58 -0.63
C LEU A 103 8.22 16.08 -0.74
N GLY A 104 8.84 15.63 -1.84
CA GLY A 104 9.23 14.23 -1.99
C GLY A 104 10.12 13.75 -0.84
N MET A 105 11.10 14.55 -0.42
CA MET A 105 11.99 14.23 0.71
C MET A 105 11.24 14.11 2.03
N VAL A 106 10.18 14.92 2.23
CA VAL A 106 9.32 14.82 3.41
C VAL A 106 8.42 13.58 3.36
N VAL A 107 7.92 13.23 2.17
CA VAL A 107 6.93 12.17 2.01
C VAL A 107 7.54 10.78 1.94
N ALA A 108 8.72 10.60 1.33
CA ALA A 108 9.35 9.29 1.14
C ALA A 108 9.51 8.47 2.45
N PRO A 109 9.91 9.06 3.60
CA PRO A 109 10.01 8.33 4.87
C PRO A 109 8.71 7.68 5.35
N PHE A 110 7.54 8.19 4.90
CA PHE A 110 6.23 7.70 5.35
C PHE A 110 5.84 6.32 4.81
N LEU A 111 6.65 5.72 3.94
CA LEU A 111 6.46 4.33 3.50
C LEU A 111 6.44 3.36 4.69
N LEU A 112 7.41 3.48 5.60
CA LEU A 112 7.54 2.56 6.74
C LEU A 112 6.39 2.62 7.75
N PRO A 113 5.98 3.80 8.27
CA PRO A 113 4.83 3.85 9.17
C PRO A 113 3.54 3.42 8.47
N ALA A 114 3.42 3.60 7.15
CA ALA A 114 2.32 3.01 6.38
C ALA A 114 2.36 1.48 6.38
N LEU A 115 3.53 0.86 6.20
CA LEU A 115 3.68 -0.60 6.30
C LEU A 115 3.45 -1.12 7.72
N VAL A 116 3.89 -0.41 8.76
CA VAL A 116 3.58 -0.74 10.17
C VAL A 116 2.06 -0.70 10.38
N HIS A 117 1.39 0.34 9.89
CA HIS A 117 -0.06 0.47 9.99
C HIS A 117 -0.78 -0.69 9.28
N LEU A 118 -0.31 -1.10 8.09
CA LEU A 118 -0.85 -2.26 7.39
C LEU A 118 -0.60 -3.55 8.16
N ALA A 119 0.62 -3.79 8.62
CA ALA A 119 0.99 -5.00 9.37
C ALA A 119 0.07 -5.17 10.58
N VAL A 120 -0.10 -4.12 11.38
CA VAL A 120 -0.98 -4.11 12.55
C VAL A 120 -2.46 -4.29 12.17
N GLY A 121 -2.93 -3.59 11.14
CA GLY A 121 -4.32 -3.63 10.70
C GLY A 121 -4.75 -4.98 10.09
N PHE A 122 -3.83 -5.72 9.49
CA PHE A 122 -4.10 -7.08 8.99
C PHE A 122 -3.89 -8.16 10.05
N VAL A 123 -3.06 -7.93 11.08
CA VAL A 123 -2.59 -8.97 11.99
C VAL A 123 -3.43 -9.16 13.26
N ASP A 124 -4.08 -8.13 13.80
CA ASP A 124 -4.60 -8.20 15.17
C ASP A 124 -6.04 -7.65 15.31
N GLY A 125 -6.73 -8.00 16.40
CA GLY A 125 -8.12 -7.62 16.68
C GLY A 125 -8.31 -6.59 17.80
N THR A 126 -7.25 -5.95 18.31
CA THR A 126 -7.33 -5.02 19.45
C THR A 126 -7.16 -3.55 19.01
N PRO A 127 -8.27 -2.80 18.82
CA PRO A 127 -8.23 -1.50 18.13
C PRO A 127 -7.38 -0.41 18.83
N GLY A 128 -7.18 -0.50 20.15
CA GLY A 128 -6.43 0.50 20.93
C GLY A 128 -4.91 0.46 20.72
N ARG A 129 -4.28 -0.71 20.89
CA ARG A 129 -2.82 -0.91 20.74
C ARG A 129 -2.38 -0.63 19.30
N HIS A 130 -3.29 -0.85 18.34
CA HIS A 130 -3.03 -0.66 16.92
C HIS A 130 -2.81 0.78 16.54
N ARG A 131 -3.77 1.60 16.96
CA ARG A 131 -3.77 3.03 16.71
C ARG A 131 -2.58 3.69 17.41
N GLN A 132 -2.19 3.19 18.58
CA GLN A 132 -0.99 3.66 19.29
C GLN A 132 0.29 3.31 18.52
N LEU A 133 0.51 2.05 18.13
CA LEU A 133 1.73 1.66 17.40
C LEU A 133 1.87 2.39 16.06
N ALA A 134 0.78 2.42 15.26
CA ALA A 134 0.78 3.14 14.00
C ALA A 134 0.99 4.65 14.23
N GLY A 135 0.27 5.24 15.19
CA GLY A 135 0.39 6.67 15.53
C GLY A 135 1.81 7.05 15.97
N THR A 136 2.45 6.24 16.81
CA THR A 136 3.85 6.44 17.23
C THR A 136 4.79 6.35 16.03
N ALA A 137 4.62 5.36 15.15
CA ALA A 137 5.45 5.25 13.95
C ALA A 137 5.32 6.50 13.07
N TYR A 138 4.09 6.97 12.83
CA TYR A 138 3.86 8.22 12.08
C TYR A 138 4.47 9.44 12.76
N LEU A 139 4.33 9.56 14.08
CA LEU A 139 4.87 10.70 14.82
C LEU A 139 6.40 10.73 14.77
N VAL A 140 7.05 9.59 15.02
CA VAL A 140 8.51 9.46 14.95
C VAL A 140 9.00 9.82 13.54
N THR A 141 8.38 9.25 12.49
CA THR A 141 8.72 9.57 11.11
C THR A 141 8.50 11.06 10.80
N ALA A 142 7.40 11.66 11.24
CA ALA A 142 7.11 13.06 11.00
C ALA A 142 8.15 13.98 11.68
N VAL A 143 8.50 13.71 12.93
CA VAL A 143 9.51 14.51 13.66
C VAL A 143 10.88 14.43 12.96
N ILE A 144 11.34 13.22 12.62
CA ILE A 144 12.63 13.03 11.94
C ILE A 144 12.61 13.68 10.55
N SER A 145 11.55 13.46 9.78
CA SER A 145 11.43 13.95 8.40
C SER A 145 11.32 15.47 8.32
N LEU A 146 10.53 16.08 9.20
CA LEU A 146 10.43 17.55 9.29
C LEU A 146 11.71 18.17 9.83
N GLY A 147 12.35 17.51 10.81
CA GLY A 147 13.68 17.90 11.30
C GLY A 147 14.70 17.91 10.17
N GLN A 148 14.78 16.82 9.40
CA GLN A 148 15.62 16.71 8.21
C GLN A 148 15.34 17.81 7.19
N ALA A 149 14.06 18.05 6.86
CA ALA A 149 13.68 19.10 5.93
C ALA A 149 14.12 20.50 6.39
N ALA A 150 14.11 20.76 7.70
CA ALA A 150 14.50 22.02 8.29
C ALA A 150 16.02 22.26 8.36
N VAL A 151 16.84 21.19 8.47
CA VAL A 151 18.29 21.33 8.72
C VAL A 151 19.21 20.81 7.62
N ARG A 152 18.74 19.91 6.76
CA ARG A 152 19.57 19.29 5.72
C ARG A 152 19.68 20.20 4.52
N ASP A 153 20.89 20.70 4.30
CA ASP A 153 21.28 21.36 3.05
C ASP A 153 21.93 20.32 2.11
N PRO A 154 21.32 20.00 0.96
CA PRO A 154 21.89 19.07 -0.02
C PRO A 154 23.31 19.41 -0.49
N PHE A 155 23.70 20.69 -0.50
CA PHE A 155 25.05 21.10 -0.92
C PHE A 155 26.13 20.73 0.10
N LEU A 156 25.76 20.59 1.38
CA LEU A 156 26.68 20.24 2.46
C LEU A 156 26.69 18.75 2.77
N ASP A 157 25.89 17.95 2.07
CA ASP A 157 25.78 16.51 2.30
C ASP A 157 26.70 15.72 1.34
N PRO A 158 27.82 15.16 1.83
CA PRO A 158 28.75 14.40 0.99
C PRO A 158 28.17 13.06 0.52
N ARG A 159 27.01 12.64 1.03
CA ARG A 159 26.31 11.40 0.64
C ARG A 159 25.12 11.66 -0.26
N CYS A 160 24.91 12.90 -0.70
CA CYS A 160 23.80 13.22 -1.60
C CYS A 160 23.97 12.44 -2.92
N TRP A 161 22.87 11.86 -3.41
CA TRP A 161 22.86 11.19 -4.72
C TRP A 161 21.54 11.45 -5.45
N THR A 162 20.40 11.33 -4.74
CA THR A 162 19.08 11.58 -5.34
C THR A 162 18.85 13.08 -5.56
N ASN A 163 19.15 13.92 -4.56
CA ASN A 163 18.97 15.37 -4.64
C ASN A 163 20.16 16.06 -3.99
N CYS A 164 20.96 16.74 -4.82
CA CYS A 164 22.16 17.48 -4.41
C CYS A 164 22.02 18.99 -4.66
N THR A 165 20.81 19.49 -4.97
CA THR A 165 20.65 20.87 -5.45
C THR A 165 19.68 21.70 -4.61
N ASP A 166 18.56 21.14 -4.17
CA ASP A 166 17.47 21.97 -3.64
C ASP A 166 16.82 21.40 -2.39
N ASN A 167 16.69 22.21 -1.35
CA ASN A 167 15.74 21.99 -0.26
C ASN A 167 15.13 23.33 0.16
N VAL A 168 13.87 23.57 -0.22
CA VAL A 168 13.20 24.86 0.06
C VAL A 168 12.76 25.01 1.52
N PHE A 169 12.83 23.93 2.32
CA PHE A 169 12.39 23.92 3.71
C PHE A 169 13.51 24.18 4.71
N VAL A 170 14.75 24.42 4.25
CA VAL A 170 15.88 24.70 5.14
C VAL A 170 15.63 25.99 5.90
N LEU A 171 15.57 25.86 7.22
CA LEU A 171 15.54 26.99 8.16
C LEU A 171 16.94 27.33 8.66
N HIS A 172 17.76 26.30 8.91
CA HIS A 172 19.14 26.46 9.37
C HIS A 172 19.99 25.25 8.96
N ALA A 173 21.01 25.46 8.13
CA ALA A 173 21.88 24.39 7.66
C ALA A 173 22.86 23.94 8.76
N ASP A 174 22.69 22.71 9.25
CA ASP A 174 23.59 22.08 10.22
C ASP A 174 23.88 20.62 9.82
N PRO A 175 25.07 20.32 9.28
CA PRO A 175 25.42 18.98 8.81
C PRO A 175 25.58 17.96 9.96
N VAL A 176 25.86 18.41 11.19
CA VAL A 176 26.00 17.51 12.34
C VAL A 176 24.62 17.03 12.78
N ILE A 177 23.65 17.94 12.91
CA ILE A 177 22.28 17.58 13.26
C ILE A 177 21.63 16.76 12.14
N ALA A 178 21.81 17.16 10.88
CA ALA A 178 21.34 16.39 9.72
C ALA A 178 21.91 14.96 9.72
N GLY A 179 23.22 14.82 9.95
CA GLY A 179 23.86 13.50 10.05
C GLY A 179 23.34 12.65 11.21
N GLY A 180 23.06 13.27 12.37
CA GLY A 180 22.46 12.58 13.52
C GLY A 180 21.03 12.12 13.27
N LEU A 181 20.21 12.94 12.61
CA LEU A 181 18.85 12.59 12.20
C LEU A 181 18.84 11.48 11.14
N ASP A 182 19.82 11.43 10.23
CA ASP A 182 19.97 10.34 9.26
C ASP A 182 20.30 9.02 9.96
N GLN A 183 21.21 9.03 10.94
CA GLN A 183 21.52 7.84 11.74
C GLN A 183 20.29 7.37 12.54
N LEU A 184 19.54 8.31 13.12
CA LEU A 184 18.30 8.01 13.82
C LEU A 184 17.25 7.41 12.87
N TRP A 185 17.15 7.92 11.64
CA TRP A 185 16.25 7.37 10.63
C TRP A 185 16.63 5.94 10.22
N VAL A 186 17.92 5.67 10.04
CA VAL A 186 18.44 4.32 9.76
C VAL A 186 18.09 3.36 10.91
N ALA A 187 18.32 3.77 12.16
CA ALA A 187 17.94 2.97 13.33
C ALA A 187 16.42 2.74 13.42
N ALA A 188 15.61 3.77 13.20
CA ALA A 188 14.16 3.66 13.17
C ALA A 188 13.68 2.70 12.05
N THR A 189 14.35 2.70 10.90
CA THR A 189 14.03 1.80 9.79
C THR A 189 14.27 0.34 10.14
N VAL A 190 15.39 0.03 10.80
CA VAL A 190 15.67 -1.32 11.30
C VAL A 190 14.61 -1.75 12.32
N VAL A 191 14.25 -0.87 13.26
CA VAL A 191 13.23 -1.16 14.28
C VAL A 191 11.85 -1.38 13.66
N PHE A 192 11.41 -0.52 12.74
CA PHE A 192 10.11 -0.66 12.08
C PHE A 192 10.06 -1.91 11.18
N GLY A 193 11.09 -2.16 10.38
CA GLY A 193 11.18 -3.36 9.56
C GLY A 193 11.16 -4.64 10.41
N GLY A 194 11.92 -4.68 11.50
CA GLY A 194 11.89 -5.79 12.46
C GLY A 194 10.53 -5.97 13.14
N ALA A 195 9.89 -4.86 13.56
CA ALA A 195 8.55 -4.91 14.15
C ALA A 195 7.51 -5.46 13.15
N ILE A 196 7.54 -5.06 11.88
CA ILE A 196 6.66 -5.59 10.83
C ILE A 196 6.82 -7.12 10.72
N VAL A 197 8.05 -7.62 10.69
CA VAL A 197 8.34 -9.06 10.61
C VAL A 197 7.83 -9.79 11.85
N VAL A 198 8.12 -9.27 13.05
CA VAL A 198 7.65 -9.89 14.30
C VAL A 198 6.12 -9.93 14.37
N ILE A 199 5.45 -8.81 14.06
CA ILE A 199 3.98 -8.72 14.07
C ILE A 199 3.39 -9.76 13.11
N THR A 200 3.88 -9.80 11.86
CA THR A 200 3.35 -10.72 10.85
C THR A 200 3.60 -12.21 11.17
N LEU A 201 4.76 -12.56 11.75
CA LEU A 201 5.12 -13.95 12.06
C LEU A 201 4.53 -14.48 13.37
N THR A 202 4.29 -13.63 14.35
CA THR A 202 3.77 -14.03 15.67
C THR A 202 2.25 -14.25 15.69
N ARG A 203 1.60 -14.19 14.53
CA ARG A 203 0.15 -14.31 14.44
C ARG A 203 -0.33 -15.71 14.84
N PRO A 204 -1.36 -15.84 15.69
CA PRO A 204 -1.89 -17.14 16.08
C PRO A 204 -2.45 -17.91 14.87
N ALA A 205 -1.97 -19.15 14.68
CA ALA A 205 -2.49 -20.08 13.71
C ALA A 205 -3.96 -20.40 14.03
N GLY A 206 -4.87 -20.20 13.07
CA GLY A 206 -6.31 -20.48 13.23
C GLY A 206 -7.24 -19.26 13.09
N THR A 207 -6.72 -18.06 12.82
CA THR A 207 -7.59 -16.92 12.46
C THR A 207 -8.41 -17.25 11.20
N LYS A 208 -9.74 -17.19 11.29
CA LYS A 208 -10.65 -17.39 10.14
C LYS A 208 -10.22 -16.50 8.96
N GLY A 209 -10.08 -17.08 7.78
CA GLY A 209 -9.67 -16.36 6.56
C GLY A 209 -8.16 -16.30 6.29
N TRP A 210 -7.31 -16.96 7.10
CA TRP A 210 -5.85 -16.99 6.92
C TRP A 210 -5.40 -17.36 5.50
N SER A 211 -6.00 -18.39 4.88
CA SER A 211 -5.64 -18.83 3.52
C SER A 211 -5.89 -17.78 2.43
N ALA A 212 -6.78 -16.82 2.66
CA ALA A 212 -7.05 -15.74 1.70
C ALA A 212 -6.10 -14.54 1.88
N PHE A 213 -5.52 -14.35 3.07
CA PHE A 213 -4.69 -13.19 3.42
C PHE A 213 -3.20 -13.50 3.60
N TRP A 214 -2.80 -14.78 3.61
CA TRP A 214 -1.39 -15.17 3.73
C TRP A 214 -0.46 -14.49 2.71
N PRO A 215 -0.83 -14.27 1.41
CA PRO A 215 0.09 -13.65 0.47
C PRO A 215 0.31 -12.17 0.78
N VAL A 216 -0.71 -11.49 1.32
CA VAL A 216 -0.60 -10.10 1.77
C VAL A 216 0.32 -10.01 2.97
N SER A 217 0.11 -10.86 3.98
CA SER A 217 0.96 -10.89 5.17
C SER A 217 2.42 -11.23 4.84
N ALA A 218 2.64 -12.21 3.96
CA ALA A 218 3.98 -12.57 3.48
C ALA A 218 4.63 -11.41 2.71
N GLY A 219 3.89 -10.72 1.84
CA GLY A 219 4.37 -9.53 1.13
C GLY A 219 4.75 -8.38 2.07
N ILE A 220 3.94 -8.11 3.10
CA ILE A 220 4.23 -7.09 4.12
C ILE A 220 5.49 -7.47 4.92
N ALA A 221 5.61 -8.73 5.34
CA ALA A 221 6.78 -9.24 6.06
C ALA A 221 8.06 -9.12 5.21
N ALA A 222 7.98 -9.51 3.93
CA ALA A 222 9.09 -9.40 2.99
C ALA A 222 9.50 -7.94 2.75
N ALA A 223 8.52 -7.02 2.64
CA ALA A 223 8.81 -5.59 2.53
C ALA A 223 9.53 -5.07 3.79
N GLY A 224 9.02 -5.38 4.98
CA GLY A 224 9.65 -4.99 6.25
C GLY A 224 11.09 -5.52 6.41
N ALA A 225 11.31 -6.79 6.06
CA ALA A 225 12.64 -7.40 6.07
C ALA A 225 13.60 -6.75 5.06
N ALA A 226 13.11 -6.45 3.85
CA ALA A 226 13.91 -5.81 2.81
C ALA A 226 14.28 -4.37 3.18
N GLU A 227 13.38 -3.61 3.80
CA GLU A 227 13.67 -2.27 4.33
C GLU A 227 14.71 -2.30 5.45
N ALA A 228 14.58 -3.22 6.41
CA ALA A 228 15.59 -3.38 7.48
C ALA A 228 16.96 -3.76 6.91
N THR A 229 16.99 -4.67 5.92
CA THR A 229 18.23 -5.08 5.25
C THR A 229 18.87 -3.90 4.49
N TYR A 230 18.05 -3.09 3.81
CA TYR A 230 18.50 -1.88 3.14
C TYR A 230 19.08 -0.86 4.12
N ALA A 231 18.44 -0.63 5.27
CA ALA A 231 18.99 0.25 6.31
C ALA A 231 20.33 -0.28 6.87
N VAL A 232 20.46 -1.59 7.09
CA VAL A 232 21.75 -2.20 7.48
C VAL A 232 22.81 -2.01 6.39
N ALA A 233 22.44 -2.14 5.12
CA ALA A 233 23.35 -1.90 4.00
C ALA A 233 23.87 -0.45 3.99
N LEU A 234 23.03 0.54 4.34
CA LEU A 234 23.44 1.94 4.48
C LEU A 234 24.40 2.18 5.66
N VAL A 235 24.33 1.38 6.72
CA VAL A 235 25.34 1.44 7.82
C VAL A 235 26.71 0.98 7.32
N VAL A 236 26.74 -0.08 6.51
CA VAL A 236 27.99 -0.66 5.99
C VAL A 236 28.55 0.17 4.82
N ARG A 237 27.67 0.71 3.97
CA ARG A 237 27.99 1.49 2.77
C ARG A 237 27.14 2.77 2.78
N PRO A 238 27.61 3.84 3.44
CA PRO A 238 26.82 5.05 3.65
C PRO A 238 26.47 5.84 2.38
N VAL A 239 27.15 5.56 1.28
CA VAL A 239 26.86 6.16 -0.03
C VAL A 239 26.04 5.16 -0.83
N GLU A 240 24.77 5.50 -1.06
CA GLU A 240 23.87 4.74 -1.90
C GLU A 240 24.24 4.94 -3.38
N ASP A 241 24.45 3.85 -4.08
CA ASP A 241 24.80 3.85 -5.49
C ASP A 241 23.92 2.81 -6.23
N PRO A 242 23.03 3.24 -7.12
CA PRO A 242 22.11 2.35 -7.81
C PRO A 242 22.81 1.49 -8.89
N ALA A 243 24.06 1.78 -9.26
CA ALA A 243 24.87 0.94 -10.14
C ALA A 243 25.45 -0.28 -9.41
N VAL A 244 25.49 -0.26 -8.07
CA VAL A 244 25.97 -1.40 -7.28
C VAL A 244 24.89 -2.49 -7.22
N PRO A 245 25.19 -3.75 -7.64
CA PRO A 245 24.19 -4.82 -7.72
C PRO A 245 23.43 -5.11 -6.42
N MET A 246 24.09 -4.94 -5.27
CA MET A 246 23.48 -5.11 -3.95
C MET A 246 22.30 -4.15 -3.74
N PHE A 247 22.50 -2.87 -4.03
CA PHE A 247 21.50 -1.82 -3.86
C PHE A 247 20.36 -1.98 -4.88
N LEU A 248 20.69 -2.28 -6.13
CA LEU A 248 19.69 -2.58 -7.16
C LEU A 248 18.86 -3.82 -6.80
N GLY A 249 19.51 -4.89 -6.32
CA GLY A 249 18.83 -6.11 -5.88
C GLY A 249 17.86 -5.86 -4.73
N LEU A 250 18.28 -5.11 -3.72
CA LEU A 250 17.40 -4.71 -2.60
C LEU A 250 16.22 -3.87 -3.07
N PHE A 251 16.44 -2.92 -3.99
CA PHE A 251 15.38 -2.14 -4.60
C PHE A 251 14.34 -3.03 -5.33
N LEU A 252 14.80 -4.00 -6.13
CA LEU A 252 13.91 -4.92 -6.84
C LEU A 252 13.13 -5.83 -5.89
N VAL A 253 13.75 -6.32 -4.81
CA VAL A 253 13.07 -7.12 -3.77
C VAL A 253 11.97 -6.30 -3.08
N ARG A 254 12.28 -5.06 -2.69
CA ARG A 254 11.30 -4.13 -2.10
C ARG A 254 10.13 -3.88 -3.06
N ALA A 255 10.42 -3.62 -4.33
CA ALA A 255 9.42 -3.40 -5.36
C ALA A 255 8.51 -4.62 -5.55
N ALA A 256 9.10 -5.83 -5.64
CA ALA A 256 8.35 -7.07 -5.80
C ALA A 256 7.43 -7.32 -4.60
N ALA A 257 7.93 -7.15 -3.37
CA ALA A 257 7.15 -7.34 -2.14
C ALA A 257 5.94 -6.40 -2.09
N LEU A 258 6.13 -5.11 -2.36
CA LEU A 258 5.04 -4.12 -2.37
C LEU A 258 4.03 -4.35 -3.50
N THR A 259 4.49 -4.81 -4.67
CA THR A 259 3.60 -5.21 -5.78
C THR A 259 2.70 -6.37 -5.39
N VAL A 260 3.23 -7.38 -4.68
CA VAL A 260 2.45 -8.51 -4.17
C VAL A 260 1.37 -8.01 -3.20
N VAL A 261 1.69 -7.08 -2.31
CA VAL A 261 0.72 -6.49 -1.35
C VAL A 261 -0.40 -5.77 -2.09
N GLY A 262 -0.07 -4.79 -2.94
CA GLY A 262 -1.06 -4.01 -3.68
C GLY A 262 -1.89 -4.85 -4.66
N GLY A 263 -1.23 -5.76 -5.38
CA GLY A 263 -1.86 -6.65 -6.35
C GLY A 263 -2.83 -7.64 -5.70
N THR A 264 -2.42 -8.28 -4.61
CA THR A 264 -3.27 -9.26 -3.90
C THR A 264 -4.50 -8.58 -3.29
N LEU A 265 -4.33 -7.41 -2.67
CA LEU A 265 -5.46 -6.66 -2.11
C LEU A 265 -6.44 -6.18 -3.18
N SER A 266 -5.92 -5.64 -4.29
CA SER A 266 -6.73 -5.26 -5.45
C SER A 266 -7.51 -6.44 -5.98
N TRP A 267 -6.85 -7.59 -6.15
CA TRP A 267 -7.47 -8.84 -6.60
C TRP A 267 -8.61 -9.30 -5.66
N ILE A 268 -8.39 -9.31 -4.35
CA ILE A 268 -9.40 -9.71 -3.36
C ILE A 268 -10.64 -8.83 -3.47
N VAL A 269 -10.46 -7.50 -3.54
CA VAL A 269 -11.57 -6.55 -3.61
C VAL A 269 -12.34 -6.69 -4.92
N LEU A 270 -11.63 -6.76 -6.06
CA LEU A 270 -12.25 -6.93 -7.37
C LEU A 270 -13.01 -8.25 -7.45
N ARG A 271 -12.43 -9.36 -6.97
CA ARG A 271 -13.11 -10.66 -6.93
C ARG A 271 -14.38 -10.64 -6.09
N ARG A 272 -14.37 -9.95 -4.94
CA ARG A 272 -15.57 -9.76 -4.11
C ARG A 272 -16.63 -8.94 -4.83
N ARG A 273 -16.25 -7.88 -5.55
CA ARG A 273 -17.18 -7.05 -6.33
C ARG A 273 -17.80 -7.82 -7.48
N HIS A 274 -16.99 -8.52 -8.28
CA HIS A 274 -17.48 -9.35 -9.37
C HIS A 274 -18.47 -10.41 -8.87
N ARG A 275 -18.18 -11.08 -7.75
CA ARG A 275 -19.11 -12.03 -7.12
C ARG A 275 -20.42 -11.37 -6.68
N ARG A 276 -20.35 -10.22 -6.02
CA ARG A 276 -21.55 -9.48 -5.60
C ARG A 276 -22.41 -9.03 -6.78
N LEU A 277 -21.79 -8.56 -7.86
CA LEU A 277 -22.50 -8.16 -9.08
C LEU A 277 -23.14 -9.35 -9.78
N ALA A 278 -22.44 -10.50 -9.85
CA ALA A 278 -23.00 -11.73 -10.39
C ALA A 278 -24.22 -12.21 -9.59
N VAL A 279 -24.14 -12.24 -8.26
CA VAL A 279 -25.27 -12.59 -7.38
C VAL A 279 -26.42 -11.60 -7.52
N ALA A 280 -26.14 -10.29 -7.57
CA ALA A 280 -27.18 -9.26 -7.73
C ALA A 280 -27.90 -9.38 -9.08
N ARG A 281 -27.17 -9.70 -10.15
CA ARG A 281 -27.72 -9.95 -11.48
C ARG A 281 -28.62 -11.19 -11.47
N LEU A 282 -28.15 -12.29 -10.88
CA LEU A 282 -28.95 -13.52 -10.76
C LEU A 282 -30.20 -13.31 -9.89
N ALA A 283 -30.11 -12.55 -8.80
CA ALA A 283 -31.27 -12.18 -7.99
C ALA A 283 -32.28 -11.32 -8.77
N GLY A 284 -31.80 -10.43 -9.65
CA GLY A 284 -32.64 -9.66 -10.55
C GLY A 284 -33.32 -10.53 -11.63
N GLU A 285 -32.59 -11.48 -12.20
CA GLU A 285 -33.09 -12.43 -13.21
C GLU A 285 -34.10 -13.44 -12.60
N LEU A 286 -33.85 -13.94 -11.38
CA LEU A 286 -34.75 -14.83 -10.64
C LEU A 286 -35.96 -14.09 -10.04
N GLY A 287 -35.89 -12.77 -9.89
CA GLY A 287 -37.07 -11.95 -9.58
C GLY A 287 -38.13 -11.98 -10.69
N ALA A 288 -37.75 -12.35 -11.92
CA ALA A 288 -38.64 -12.56 -13.05
C ALA A 288 -38.91 -14.06 -13.24
N THR A 289 -39.84 -14.61 -12.46
CA THR A 289 -40.43 -15.97 -12.58
C THR A 289 -39.42 -17.11 -12.85
N PRO A 290 -38.80 -17.70 -11.80
CA PRO A 290 -37.83 -18.77 -11.98
C PRO A 290 -38.46 -20.06 -12.54
N PRO A 291 -37.79 -20.77 -13.47
CA PRO A 291 -38.04 -22.20 -13.66
C PRO A 291 -37.64 -22.98 -12.39
N LEU A 292 -38.43 -24.01 -12.03
CA LEU A 292 -38.20 -24.88 -10.87
C LEU A 292 -36.76 -25.43 -10.87
N GLY A 293 -36.02 -25.24 -9.77
CA GLY A 293 -34.62 -25.68 -9.61
C GLY A 293 -33.52 -24.69 -10.03
N GLY A 294 -33.87 -23.58 -10.71
CA GLY A 294 -32.88 -22.59 -11.20
C GLY A 294 -32.15 -21.79 -10.12
N PHE A 295 -32.74 -21.65 -8.92
CA PHE A 295 -32.15 -20.84 -7.83
C PHE A 295 -30.89 -21.49 -7.23
N GLN A 296 -30.90 -22.80 -7.00
CA GLN A 296 -29.77 -23.51 -6.41
C GLN A 296 -28.58 -23.56 -7.37
N SER A 297 -28.80 -23.90 -8.64
CA SER A 297 -27.75 -23.95 -9.66
C SER A 297 -27.15 -22.57 -9.93
N ALA A 298 -27.97 -21.52 -9.95
CA ALA A 298 -27.50 -20.14 -10.03
C ALA A 298 -26.64 -19.74 -8.83
N LEU A 299 -27.05 -20.10 -7.61
CA LEU A 299 -26.31 -19.77 -6.39
C LEU A 299 -24.99 -20.55 -6.27
N ALA A 300 -25.00 -21.83 -6.63
CA ALA A 300 -23.81 -22.69 -6.70
C ALA A 300 -22.77 -22.13 -7.69
N ALA A 301 -23.20 -21.76 -8.89
CA ALA A 301 -22.35 -21.13 -9.90
C ALA A 301 -21.81 -19.77 -9.45
N ALA A 302 -22.62 -18.96 -8.77
CA ALA A 302 -22.21 -17.64 -8.28
C ALA A 302 -21.21 -17.70 -7.11
N LEU A 303 -21.35 -18.69 -6.23
CA LEU A 303 -20.45 -18.91 -5.10
C LEU A 303 -19.18 -19.69 -5.49
N GLY A 304 -19.21 -20.39 -6.62
CA GLY A 304 -18.15 -21.30 -7.05
C GLY A 304 -18.08 -22.54 -6.18
N ASP A 305 -19.23 -22.99 -5.69
CA ASP A 305 -19.39 -24.14 -4.80
C ASP A 305 -20.38 -25.10 -5.46
N ALA A 306 -19.85 -26.18 -6.03
CA ALA A 306 -20.65 -27.17 -6.75
C ALA A 306 -21.46 -28.07 -5.80
N ASP A 307 -21.09 -28.13 -4.52
CA ASP A 307 -21.75 -28.95 -3.49
C ASP A 307 -22.83 -28.15 -2.73
N LEU A 308 -23.12 -26.92 -3.16
CA LEU A 308 -24.08 -26.05 -2.51
C LEU A 308 -25.53 -26.58 -2.66
N GLU A 309 -26.11 -27.00 -1.53
CA GLU A 309 -27.53 -27.32 -1.41
C GLU A 309 -28.34 -26.20 -0.75
N VAL A 310 -29.45 -25.81 -1.38
CA VAL A 310 -30.40 -24.85 -0.81
C VAL A 310 -31.61 -25.62 -0.30
N ARG A 311 -31.92 -25.47 0.99
CA ARG A 311 -33.05 -26.16 1.64
C ARG A 311 -34.09 -25.15 2.10
N TYR A 312 -35.36 -25.49 1.91
CA TYR A 312 -36.50 -24.67 2.30
C TYR A 312 -37.16 -25.26 3.54
N TRP A 313 -37.37 -24.44 4.56
CA TRP A 313 -38.10 -24.84 5.76
C TRP A 313 -39.61 -24.80 5.51
N LEU A 314 -40.31 -25.91 5.79
CA LEU A 314 -41.78 -26.00 5.73
C LEU A 314 -42.36 -25.97 7.15
N PRO A 315 -42.97 -24.85 7.61
CA PRO A 315 -43.45 -24.72 8.97
C PRO A 315 -44.56 -25.72 9.35
N HIS A 316 -45.43 -26.05 8.40
CA HIS A 316 -46.56 -26.98 8.61
C HIS A 316 -46.11 -28.44 8.73
N ALA A 317 -44.99 -28.79 8.09
CA ALA A 317 -44.45 -30.15 8.11
C ALA A 317 -43.21 -30.29 9.02
N GLN A 318 -42.78 -29.20 9.66
CA GLN A 318 -41.60 -29.12 10.55
C GLN A 318 -40.36 -29.81 9.96
N ARG A 319 -40.13 -29.67 8.64
CA ARG A 319 -39.03 -30.32 7.92
C ARG A 319 -38.42 -29.43 6.86
N TYR A 320 -37.16 -29.73 6.54
CA TYR A 320 -36.49 -29.16 5.39
C TYR A 320 -36.81 -29.97 4.14
N VAL A 321 -37.00 -29.27 3.03
CA VAL A 321 -37.17 -29.89 1.70
C VAL A 321 -36.21 -29.27 0.69
N ASP A 322 -35.84 -30.07 -0.31
CA ASP A 322 -35.07 -29.61 -1.45
C ASP A 322 -35.93 -28.83 -2.48
N ALA A 323 -35.30 -28.35 -3.54
CA ALA A 323 -35.97 -27.63 -4.62
C ALA A 323 -36.99 -28.48 -5.42
N SER A 324 -36.97 -29.82 -5.26
CA SER A 324 -37.94 -30.76 -5.85
C SER A 324 -39.04 -31.19 -4.88
N GLY A 325 -39.04 -30.63 -3.66
CA GLY A 325 -40.01 -30.96 -2.61
C GLY A 325 -39.74 -32.27 -1.88
N ARG A 326 -38.57 -32.89 -2.07
CA ARG A 326 -38.20 -34.13 -1.37
C ARG A 326 -37.78 -33.79 0.06
N PRO A 327 -38.27 -34.55 1.06
CA PRO A 327 -37.87 -34.38 2.45
C PRO A 327 -36.42 -34.82 2.65
N TRP A 328 -35.77 -34.14 3.57
CA TRP A 328 -34.46 -34.50 4.09
C TRP A 328 -34.58 -35.23 5.43
#